data_AF-A0A2A9N8K2-F1
#
_entry.id   AF-A0A2A9N8K2-F1
#
_cell.length_a   1.000
_cell.length_b   1.000
_cell.length_c   1.000
_cell.angle_alpha   90.00
_cell.angle_beta   90.00
_cell.angle_gamma   90.00
#
_symmetry.space_group_name_H-M   'P 1'
#
loop_
_entity.id
_entity.type
_entity.pdbx_description
1 polymer ?
#
loop_
_entity_poly.entity_id
_entity_poly.type
_entity_poly.pdbx_seq_one_letter_code
_entity_poly.pdbx_strand_id
1 'polypeptide(L)'
;MSFTPSAPPPSSSSSAALAVRRVRFTSRWEDVSNDTSGGELERAQVVEVTLVNLLPGRVQSRETSLTVVPGVLHRLVPADQAHVDVLVVGSSNADGSRNATVQVVRKDGGSSEVIAVSEGWETSPLLQEWPADPEVIRTHETPTWWNHAKFGIFVHWGVYSFPAWAPPSQYAEWYNWDLHNPPDASNPTWNHHIETFGKELIYDDFIANFTASKFNASEWIDLFDRAGAKYFVFVTKHHDGFALFDTGNTTHRSSVYFGPKRDFLAELMETAKKEKPDMHRGTYYSLPEWFNPDSARYGFGSWPGGLAHNAFNDTQIEPYTGRLEINDYVEDLQFPHMLDLAMKYETEIMWCDIGGPNKAVEFASQFYTNAMKTGRQVTMNNRCGAVPDFDTPEYATFGAIQPQSWESNEGMDPFSYGLNSATQAVQYKNGTTIVQTLVDIASKNGNFLLDVGPNAEGEIIPAMQQGLLDAGEWLSYSGECVYDTHYWFQSSQDRGAPTGSQPARFLTTPTTFCIVTFDKPQDNMLAIRQRLPILDGDEVALLLPGGEKRNVSWSVDKGTGHLAVQVEQADVDAVKYAWTVQVRYRD
;
A
#
# COMPACT_ATOMS: atom_id res chain seq x y z
N MET A 1 -24.54 4.78 14.93
CA MET A 1 -23.45 5.51 15.62
C MET A 1 -23.80 5.59 17.09
N SER A 2 -23.07 4.88 17.96
CA SER A 2 -23.14 5.09 19.40
C SER A 2 -21.90 5.89 19.78
N PHE A 3 -22.08 7.18 20.02
CA PHE A 3 -21.06 8.00 20.67
C PHE A 3 -21.23 7.78 22.16
N THR A 4 -20.34 7.02 22.79
CA THR A 4 -20.18 7.10 24.24
C THR A 4 -19.41 8.39 24.53
N PRO A 5 -20.00 9.36 25.27
CA PRO A 5 -19.27 10.56 25.64
C PRO A 5 -18.16 10.17 26.63
N SER A 6 -16.94 10.64 26.37
CA SER A 6 -15.86 10.61 27.36
C SER A 6 -16.31 11.38 28.60
N ALA A 7 -16.65 10.67 29.66
CA ALA A 7 -16.80 11.29 30.97
C ALA A 7 -15.42 11.86 31.38
N PRO A 8 -15.32 13.13 31.83
CA PRO A 8 -14.09 13.60 32.44
C PRO A 8 -13.82 12.78 33.71
N PRO A 9 -12.59 12.30 33.95
CA PRO A 9 -12.31 11.45 35.09
C PRO A 9 -12.48 12.25 36.40
N PRO A 10 -13.13 11.68 37.43
CA PRO A 10 -13.14 12.28 38.76
C PRO A 10 -11.74 12.24 39.36
N SER A 11 -11.37 13.33 40.04
CA SER A 11 -10.12 13.47 40.78
C SER A 11 -10.13 12.59 42.03
N SER A 12 -9.60 11.36 41.96
CA SER A 12 -8.98 10.63 43.11
C SER A 12 -8.57 9.16 42.85
N SER A 13 -8.06 8.79 41.67
CA SER A 13 -7.27 7.54 41.55
C SER A 13 -6.09 7.71 40.59
N SER A 14 -4.87 7.51 41.08
CA SER A 14 -3.61 7.86 40.41
C SER A 14 -2.87 6.68 39.75
N SER A 15 -3.52 5.55 39.47
CA SER A 15 -2.89 4.40 38.83
C SER A 15 -3.55 4.03 37.50
N ALA A 16 -2.76 3.85 36.45
CA ALA A 16 -3.19 3.29 35.17
C ALA A 16 -3.87 1.92 35.36
N ALA A 17 -5.02 1.69 34.73
CA ALA A 17 -5.68 0.39 34.65
C ALA A 17 -5.74 -0.05 33.19
N LEU A 18 -4.74 -0.83 32.79
CA LEU A 18 -4.71 -1.40 31.46
C LEU A 18 -5.86 -2.42 31.32
N ALA A 19 -6.58 -2.40 30.21
CA ALA A 19 -7.65 -3.34 29.93
C ALA A 19 -7.59 -3.82 28.48
N VAL A 20 -8.08 -5.04 28.26
CA VAL A 20 -8.29 -5.58 26.92
C VAL A 20 -9.64 -5.08 26.42
N ARG A 21 -9.64 -4.19 25.42
CA ARG A 21 -10.86 -3.60 24.84
C ARG A 21 -11.49 -4.49 23.78
N ARG A 22 -10.66 -5.17 23.00
CA ARG A 22 -11.09 -6.00 21.87
C ARG A 22 -10.06 -7.10 21.62
N VAL A 23 -10.54 -8.29 21.30
CA VAL A 23 -9.73 -9.38 20.76
C VAL A 23 -10.38 -9.79 19.44
N ARG A 24 -9.58 -9.87 18.38
CA ARG A 24 -10.04 -10.18 17.04
C ARG A 24 -9.15 -11.25 16.43
N PHE A 25 -9.74 -12.40 16.15
CA PHE A 25 -9.11 -13.43 15.33
C PHE A 25 -9.17 -12.97 13.88
N THR A 26 -8.00 -12.79 13.27
CA THR A 26 -7.89 -12.24 11.91
C THR A 26 -7.72 -13.36 10.89
N SER A 27 -7.85 -13.04 9.60
CA SER A 27 -7.42 -13.93 8.53
C SER A 27 -5.90 -13.87 8.26
N ARG A 28 -5.17 -12.98 8.94
CA ARG A 28 -3.71 -12.86 8.87
C ARG A 28 -3.04 -14.02 9.62
N TRP A 29 -1.86 -14.43 9.15
CA TRP A 29 -1.11 -15.54 9.72
C TRP A 29 0.38 -15.38 9.44
N GLU A 30 1.23 -15.94 10.29
CA GLU A 30 2.68 -15.95 10.13
C GLU A 30 3.21 -17.37 10.32
N ASP A 31 4.27 -17.73 9.61
CA ASP A 31 4.97 -18.99 9.85
C ASP A 31 5.99 -18.79 10.97
N VAL A 32 5.85 -19.54 12.07
CA VAL A 32 6.72 -19.43 13.26
C VAL A 32 7.54 -20.69 13.46
N SER A 33 8.80 -20.55 13.88
CA SER A 33 9.63 -21.69 14.24
C SER A 33 9.16 -22.30 15.56
N ASN A 34 8.75 -23.56 15.55
CA ASN A 34 8.41 -24.26 16.78
C ASN A 34 9.66 -24.97 17.35
N ASP A 35 10.17 -24.47 18.48
CA ASP A 35 11.35 -25.02 19.17
C ASP A 35 11.16 -26.49 19.60
N THR A 36 9.92 -26.99 19.65
CA THR A 36 9.61 -28.37 20.05
C THR A 36 9.49 -29.37 18.88
N SER A 37 9.40 -28.90 17.62
CA SER A 37 9.24 -29.75 16.42
C SER A 37 10.55 -29.98 15.64
N GLY A 38 11.69 -29.53 16.15
CA GLY A 38 12.97 -29.67 15.45
C GLY A 38 13.18 -28.66 14.31
N GLY A 39 12.49 -27.52 14.35
CA GLY A 39 12.68 -26.42 13.41
C GLY A 39 11.71 -26.40 12.23
N GLU A 40 10.67 -27.25 12.21
CA GLU A 40 9.57 -27.11 11.26
C GLU A 40 8.78 -25.82 11.55
N LEU A 41 8.50 -25.06 10.48
CA LEU A 41 7.64 -23.88 10.56
C LEU A 41 6.19 -24.31 10.78
N GLU A 42 5.55 -23.70 11.77
CA GLU A 42 4.14 -23.90 12.08
C GLU A 42 3.38 -22.62 11.76
N ARG A 43 2.24 -22.75 11.06
CA ARG A 43 1.41 -21.60 10.70
C ARG A 43 0.61 -21.14 11.92
N ALA A 44 0.89 -19.93 12.37
CA ALA A 44 0.20 -19.30 13.49
C ALA A 44 -0.75 -18.20 12.99
N GLN A 45 -1.97 -18.18 13.51
CA GLN A 45 -2.94 -17.14 13.22
C GLN A 45 -2.59 -15.87 14.02
N VAL A 46 -2.74 -14.71 13.40
CA VAL A 46 -2.63 -13.42 14.10
C VAL A 46 -3.94 -13.13 14.82
N VAL A 47 -3.84 -12.94 16.14
CA VAL A 47 -4.91 -12.43 16.99
C VAL A 47 -4.57 -10.99 17.36
N GLU A 48 -5.35 -10.06 16.84
CA GLU A 48 -5.19 -8.62 17.11
C GLU A 48 -5.87 -8.28 18.44
N VAL A 49 -5.08 -7.81 19.40
CA VAL A 49 -5.54 -7.38 20.71
C VAL A 49 -5.47 -5.87 20.80
N THR A 50 -6.61 -5.22 21.04
CA THR A 50 -6.65 -3.79 21.36
C THR A 50 -6.53 -3.59 22.87
N LEU A 51 -5.42 -3.00 23.30
CA LEU A 51 -5.18 -2.62 24.69
C LEU A 51 -5.50 -1.14 24.89
N VAL A 52 -6.12 -0.83 26.03
CA VAL A 52 -6.48 0.54 26.43
C VAL A 52 -6.01 0.84 27.83
N ASN A 53 -5.66 2.11 28.08
CA ASN A 53 -5.38 2.59 29.42
C ASN A 53 -6.63 3.29 30.00
N LEU A 54 -7.38 2.58 30.85
CA LEU A 54 -8.59 3.03 31.56
C LEU A 54 -8.28 3.39 33.03
N LEU A 55 -9.24 3.99 33.74
CA LEU A 55 -9.29 4.07 35.21
C LEU A 55 -10.41 3.10 35.72
N PRO A 56 -10.39 2.59 36.97
CA PRO A 56 -10.22 1.15 37.26
C PRO A 56 -11.49 0.26 37.37
N GLY A 57 -11.30 -1.05 37.13
CA GLY A 57 -12.19 -2.19 37.47
C GLY A 57 -11.43 -3.54 37.49
N ARG A 58 -11.91 -4.54 38.25
CA ARG A 58 -11.25 -5.86 38.55
C ARG A 58 -11.88 -7.04 37.78
N VAL A 59 -11.17 -8.19 37.66
CA VAL A 59 -11.58 -9.58 38.05
C VAL A 59 -10.50 -10.66 37.69
N GLN A 60 -10.51 -11.78 38.43
CA GLN A 60 -9.63 -12.99 38.42
C GLN A 60 -9.83 -13.97 37.24
N SER A 61 -8.84 -14.84 36.94
CA SER A 61 -8.96 -15.94 35.97
C SER A 61 -8.27 -17.28 36.37
N ARG A 62 -8.59 -18.34 35.61
CA ARG A 62 -7.98 -19.69 35.53
C ARG A 62 -7.47 -19.92 34.07
N GLU A 63 -6.51 -20.83 33.88
CA GLU A 63 -5.66 -20.97 32.66
C GLU A 63 -6.07 -22.05 31.63
N THR A 64 -5.77 -21.80 30.35
CA THR A 64 -5.20 -22.73 29.33
C THR A 64 -4.50 -21.89 28.23
N SER A 65 -3.30 -22.25 27.75
CA SER A 65 -2.50 -21.43 26.80
C SER A 65 -2.38 -22.03 25.39
N LEU A 66 -2.70 -21.23 24.35
CA LEU A 66 -2.57 -21.51 22.91
C LEU A 66 -1.57 -20.55 22.18
N THR A 67 -0.87 -19.69 22.93
CA THR A 67 0.02 -18.64 22.39
C THR A 67 1.40 -19.20 22.06
N VAL A 68 1.88 -18.93 20.85
CA VAL A 68 3.25 -19.25 20.41
C VAL A 68 4.16 -18.02 20.41
N VAL A 69 3.66 -16.84 20.03
CA VAL A 69 4.41 -15.58 20.14
C VAL A 69 3.57 -14.54 20.89
N PRO A 70 4.02 -14.08 22.07
CA PRO A 70 3.31 -13.03 22.81
C PRO A 70 3.54 -11.67 22.15
N GLY A 71 2.49 -10.85 22.12
CA GLY A 71 2.61 -9.45 21.75
C GLY A 71 3.19 -8.61 22.88
N VAL A 72 3.91 -7.54 22.53
CA VAL A 72 4.62 -6.67 23.49
C VAL A 72 4.17 -5.22 23.30
N LEU A 73 4.03 -4.48 24.40
CA LEU A 73 3.72 -3.06 24.42
C LEU A 73 4.51 -2.39 25.54
N HIS A 74 5.38 -1.42 25.22
CA HIS A 74 6.19 -0.72 26.23
C HIS A 74 5.51 0.52 26.79
N ARG A 75 4.67 1.20 25.99
CA ARG A 75 4.11 2.51 26.36
C ARG A 75 2.65 2.64 25.92
N LEU A 76 1.80 3.07 26.84
CA LEU A 76 0.43 3.47 26.56
C LEU A 76 0.00 4.60 27.49
N VAL A 77 -0.18 5.81 26.96
CA VAL A 77 -0.56 6.98 27.76
C VAL A 77 -2.05 6.96 28.13
N PRO A 78 -2.49 7.75 29.14
CA PRO A 78 -3.89 7.82 29.51
C PRO A 78 -4.80 8.16 28.32
N ALA A 79 -5.94 7.47 28.23
CA ALA A 79 -6.92 7.57 27.13
C ALA A 79 -6.44 7.10 25.75
N ASP A 80 -5.25 6.50 25.66
CA ASP A 80 -4.71 5.93 24.42
C ASP A 80 -5.10 4.46 24.23
N GLN A 81 -4.95 3.99 22.99
CA GLN A 81 -5.06 2.58 22.66
C GLN A 81 -3.95 2.16 21.70
N ALA A 82 -3.56 0.90 21.77
CA ALA A 82 -2.63 0.30 20.83
C ALA A 82 -3.15 -1.07 20.37
N HIS A 83 -2.82 -1.41 19.13
CA HIS A 83 -2.99 -2.75 18.59
C HIS A 83 -1.73 -3.56 18.88
N VAL A 84 -1.93 -4.79 19.31
CA VAL A 84 -0.87 -5.74 19.60
C VAL A 84 -1.25 -7.06 18.95
N ASP A 85 -0.41 -7.53 18.04
CA ASP A 85 -0.59 -8.82 17.40
C ASP A 85 -0.01 -9.94 18.28
N VAL A 86 -0.80 -11.00 18.48
CA VAL A 86 -0.43 -12.21 19.23
C VAL A 86 -0.55 -13.39 18.28
N LEU A 87 0.50 -14.20 18.14
CA LEU A 87 0.45 -15.39 17.29
C LEU A 87 -0.01 -16.61 18.08
N VAL A 88 -1.02 -17.30 17.57
CA VAL A 88 -1.64 -18.47 18.22
C VAL A 88 -1.68 -19.66 17.27
N VAL A 89 -1.59 -20.85 17.84
CA VAL A 89 -1.67 -22.13 17.13
C VAL A 89 -2.78 -22.98 17.75
N GLY A 90 -3.52 -23.70 16.92
CA GLY A 90 -4.58 -24.62 17.34
C GLY A 90 -5.98 -24.00 17.28
N SER A 91 -6.96 -24.83 16.89
CA SER A 91 -8.33 -24.39 16.57
C SER A 91 -9.40 -24.89 17.55
N SER A 92 -9.03 -25.53 18.66
CA SER A 92 -10.00 -25.97 19.66
C SER A 92 -9.36 -26.14 21.03
N ASN A 93 -10.03 -25.63 22.05
CA ASN A 93 -9.77 -26.02 23.43
C ASN A 93 -10.06 -27.52 23.56
N ALA A 94 -9.26 -28.25 24.36
CA ALA A 94 -9.45 -29.68 24.61
C ALA A 94 -10.84 -30.03 25.20
N ASP A 95 -11.57 -29.03 25.68
CA ASP A 95 -12.93 -29.12 26.24
C ASP A 95 -14.05 -28.76 25.23
N GLY A 96 -13.73 -28.41 23.99
CA GLY A 96 -14.69 -28.01 22.96
C GLY A 96 -15.24 -26.58 23.12
N SER A 97 -14.72 -25.78 24.05
CA SER A 97 -15.09 -24.37 24.18
C SER A 97 -14.47 -23.53 23.05
N ARG A 98 -15.23 -22.53 22.58
CA ARG A 98 -14.84 -21.62 21.49
C ARG A 98 -14.41 -20.24 22.01
N ASN A 99 -14.04 -20.14 23.28
CA ASN A 99 -13.70 -18.86 23.89
C ASN A 99 -12.21 -18.83 24.26
N ALA A 100 -11.53 -17.75 23.86
CA ALA A 100 -10.17 -17.43 24.29
C ALA A 100 -10.18 -16.27 25.28
N THR A 101 -9.29 -16.31 26.26
CA THR A 101 -9.02 -15.18 27.15
C THR A 101 -7.62 -14.65 26.90
N VAL A 102 -7.44 -13.34 27.04
CA VAL A 102 -6.15 -12.67 26.92
C VAL A 102 -5.70 -12.23 28.30
N GLN A 103 -4.50 -12.64 28.69
CA GLN A 103 -3.85 -12.16 29.91
C GLN A 103 -2.82 -11.11 29.55
N VAL A 104 -2.83 -9.99 30.28
CA VAL A 104 -1.79 -8.98 30.17
C VAL A 104 -0.87 -9.09 31.36
N VAL A 105 0.40 -9.35 31.07
CA VAL A 105 1.44 -9.58 32.07
C VAL A 105 2.41 -8.41 32.07
N ARG A 106 2.53 -7.73 33.21
CA ARG A 106 3.60 -6.76 33.45
C ARG A 106 4.86 -7.52 33.86
N LYS A 107 6.00 -7.18 33.25
CA LYS A 107 7.31 -7.72 33.63
C LYS A 107 8.16 -6.59 34.21
N ASP A 108 8.46 -6.69 35.51
CA ASP A 108 9.29 -5.70 36.23
C ASP A 108 10.48 -6.42 36.89
N GLY A 109 11.70 -6.16 36.44
CA GLY A 109 12.93 -6.58 37.14
C GLY A 109 13.04 -8.07 37.46
N GLY A 110 12.47 -8.95 36.62
CA GLY A 110 12.46 -10.41 36.81
C GLY A 110 11.20 -10.97 37.50
N SER A 111 10.29 -10.11 37.96
CA SER A 111 8.95 -10.50 38.41
C SER A 111 7.93 -10.40 37.26
N SER A 112 6.90 -11.23 37.28
CA SER A 112 5.79 -11.18 36.31
C SER A 112 4.47 -11.12 37.08
N GLU A 113 3.65 -10.11 36.79
CA GLU A 113 2.35 -9.89 37.41
C GLU A 113 1.26 -9.84 36.33
N VAL A 114 0.21 -10.65 36.47
CA VAL A 114 -0.98 -10.53 35.62
C VAL A 114 -1.76 -9.29 36.09
N ILE A 115 -1.78 -8.25 35.26
CA ILE A 115 -2.40 -6.96 35.60
C ILE A 115 -3.79 -6.78 34.99
N ALA A 116 -4.13 -7.58 33.98
CA ALA A 116 -5.46 -7.62 33.39
C ALA A 116 -5.73 -9.00 32.78
N VAL A 117 -6.99 -9.43 32.81
CA VAL A 117 -7.47 -10.58 32.05
C VAL A 117 -8.76 -10.19 31.34
N SER A 118 -8.87 -10.52 30.05
CA SER A 118 -10.08 -10.27 29.29
C SER A 118 -11.21 -11.22 29.68
N GLU A 119 -12.44 -10.85 29.36
CA GLU A 119 -13.54 -11.82 29.27
C GLU A 119 -13.25 -12.85 28.16
N GLY A 120 -14.07 -13.90 28.06
CA GLY A 120 -13.94 -14.89 26.98
C GLY A 120 -14.42 -14.31 25.64
N TRP A 121 -13.58 -14.40 24.61
CA TRP A 121 -13.86 -13.95 23.24
C TRP A 121 -14.04 -15.14 22.31
N GLU A 122 -15.03 -15.09 21.43
CA GLU A 122 -15.25 -16.15 20.46
C GLU A 122 -14.04 -16.27 19.50
N THR A 123 -13.53 -17.48 19.36
CA THR A 123 -12.43 -17.83 18.46
C THR A 123 -12.97 -18.15 17.07
N SER A 124 -12.36 -17.61 16.03
CA SER A 124 -12.57 -18.05 14.65
C SER A 124 -11.31 -18.71 14.10
N PRO A 125 -11.39 -19.92 13.51
CA PRO A 125 -10.23 -20.59 12.96
C PRO A 125 -9.73 -19.87 11.70
N LEU A 126 -8.41 -19.95 11.46
CA LEU A 126 -7.82 -19.55 10.20
C LEU A 126 -8.32 -20.43 9.06
N LEU A 127 -9.01 -19.83 8.08
CA LEU A 127 -9.55 -20.53 6.92
C LEU A 127 -8.42 -21.04 6.00
N GLN A 128 -8.41 -22.35 5.75
CA GLN A 128 -7.49 -22.96 4.76
C GLN A 128 -8.11 -22.97 3.36
N GLU A 129 -9.43 -23.06 3.28
CA GLU A 129 -10.20 -22.99 2.04
C GLU A 129 -11.18 -21.81 2.13
N TRP A 130 -11.23 -21.03 1.07
CA TRP A 130 -12.07 -19.85 0.96
C TRP A 130 -13.21 -20.13 -0.01
N PRO A 131 -14.42 -20.46 0.47
CA PRO A 131 -15.56 -20.69 -0.41
C PRO A 131 -15.95 -19.42 -1.17
N ALA A 132 -16.51 -19.58 -2.38
CA ALA A 132 -17.06 -18.48 -3.18
C ALA A 132 -18.38 -17.95 -2.59
N ASP A 133 -18.30 -17.45 -1.36
CA ASP A 133 -19.37 -16.80 -0.62
C ASP A 133 -18.92 -15.36 -0.29
N PRO A 134 -19.61 -14.31 -0.80
CA PRO A 134 -19.23 -12.93 -0.54
C PRO A 134 -19.09 -12.57 0.94
N GLU A 135 -19.90 -13.16 1.82
CA GLU A 135 -19.85 -12.91 3.27
C GLU A 135 -18.63 -13.56 3.93
N VAL A 136 -18.07 -14.61 3.32
CA VAL A 136 -16.82 -15.22 3.77
C VAL A 136 -15.63 -14.48 3.17
N ILE A 137 -15.64 -14.20 1.86
CA ILE A 137 -14.53 -13.52 1.17
C ILE A 137 -14.25 -12.15 1.78
N ARG A 138 -15.29 -11.39 2.17
CA ARG A 138 -15.13 -10.08 2.83
C ARG A 138 -14.43 -10.11 4.19
N THR A 139 -14.17 -11.30 4.75
CA THR A 139 -13.44 -11.48 6.01
C THR A 139 -11.94 -11.71 5.78
N HIS A 140 -11.52 -11.85 4.53
CA HIS A 140 -10.10 -11.77 4.18
C HIS A 140 -9.58 -10.35 4.47
N GLU A 141 -8.31 -10.26 4.84
CA GLU A 141 -7.67 -9.02 5.29
C GLU A 141 -6.32 -8.86 4.62
N THR A 142 -5.84 -7.62 4.56
CA THR A 142 -4.47 -7.33 4.12
C THR A 142 -3.45 -8.08 4.99
N PRO A 143 -2.41 -8.67 4.39
CA PRO A 143 -1.39 -9.39 5.15
C PRO A 143 -0.49 -8.43 5.93
N THR A 144 0.18 -8.95 6.96
CA THR A 144 1.04 -8.16 7.86
C THR A 144 2.14 -7.42 7.09
N TRP A 145 2.80 -8.10 6.15
CA TRP A 145 3.84 -7.50 5.32
C TRP A 145 3.32 -6.27 4.57
N TRP A 146 2.09 -6.32 4.04
CA TRP A 146 1.51 -5.22 3.27
C TRP A 146 1.23 -4.02 4.18
N ASN A 147 0.67 -4.29 5.37
CA ASN A 147 0.44 -3.25 6.37
C ASN A 147 1.74 -2.59 6.84
N HIS A 148 2.88 -3.29 6.79
CA HIS A 148 4.19 -2.79 7.20
C HIS A 148 5.00 -2.13 6.07
N ALA A 149 4.66 -2.44 4.81
CA ALA A 149 5.39 -2.04 3.63
C ALA A 149 5.41 -0.53 3.39
N LYS A 150 4.29 0.16 3.61
CA LYS A 150 4.04 1.62 3.46
C LYS A 150 4.30 2.25 2.10
N PHE A 151 5.27 1.77 1.32
CA PHE A 151 5.71 2.38 0.07
C PHE A 151 5.92 1.32 -1.01
N GLY A 152 5.28 1.54 -2.16
CA GLY A 152 5.44 0.71 -3.35
C GLY A 152 5.56 1.53 -4.64
N ILE A 153 6.02 0.88 -5.71
CA ILE A 153 6.11 1.49 -7.04
C ILE A 153 5.03 0.93 -7.96
N PHE A 154 4.26 1.81 -8.58
CA PHE A 154 3.34 1.47 -9.66
C PHE A 154 4.04 1.68 -11.01
N VAL A 155 3.66 0.94 -12.04
CA VAL A 155 4.26 1.10 -13.37
C VAL A 155 3.20 1.07 -14.47
N HIS A 156 2.84 2.24 -14.99
CA HIS A 156 2.03 2.39 -16.20
C HIS A 156 2.90 2.47 -17.45
N TRP A 157 3.03 1.31 -18.10
CA TRP A 157 3.79 1.14 -19.33
C TRP A 157 2.99 0.34 -20.34
N GLY A 158 3.02 0.74 -21.62
CA GLY A 158 2.26 0.06 -22.66
C GLY A 158 2.37 0.76 -24.01
N VAL A 159 1.47 0.45 -24.93
CA VAL A 159 1.48 1.04 -26.29
C VAL A 159 1.33 2.56 -26.23
N TYR A 160 0.53 3.08 -25.29
CA TYR A 160 0.36 4.50 -25.03
C TYR A 160 1.65 5.23 -24.62
N SER A 161 2.69 4.51 -24.19
CA SER A 161 4.02 5.07 -23.92
C SER A 161 4.79 5.47 -25.18
N PHE A 162 4.28 5.16 -26.39
CA PHE A 162 4.82 5.67 -27.65
C PHE A 162 4.32 7.07 -28.00
N PRO A 163 3.00 7.34 -28.12
CA PRO A 163 2.53 8.70 -28.30
C PRO A 163 2.86 9.58 -27.09
N ALA A 164 2.85 9.00 -25.87
CA ALA A 164 3.33 9.61 -24.63
C ALA A 164 2.92 11.08 -24.48
N TRP A 165 1.64 11.37 -24.67
CA TRP A 165 1.16 12.75 -24.70
C TRP A 165 -0.27 12.86 -24.18
N ALA A 166 -0.50 13.87 -23.35
CA ALA A 166 -1.82 14.36 -23.01
C ALA A 166 -1.73 15.87 -22.77
N PRO A 167 -2.84 16.63 -22.96
CA PRO A 167 -2.86 18.00 -22.51
C PRO A 167 -2.70 18.06 -20.98
N PRO A 168 -2.30 19.21 -20.41
CA PRO A 168 -2.20 19.35 -18.96
C PRO A 168 -3.49 18.92 -18.25
N SER A 169 -3.37 18.21 -17.13
CA SER A 169 -4.50 17.69 -16.34
C SER A 169 -5.29 16.53 -16.98
N GLN A 170 -4.71 15.83 -17.96
CA GLN A 170 -5.24 14.57 -18.50
C GLN A 170 -4.18 13.46 -18.47
N TYR A 171 -4.66 12.22 -18.56
CA TYR A 171 -3.87 11.00 -18.44
C TYR A 171 -3.30 10.60 -19.80
N ALA A 172 -1.98 10.50 -19.93
CA ALA A 172 -1.34 10.12 -21.19
C ALA A 172 -1.62 8.67 -21.58
N GLU A 173 -1.85 7.78 -20.61
CA GLU A 173 -2.28 6.40 -20.83
C GLU A 173 -3.73 6.28 -21.34
N TRP A 174 -4.48 7.39 -21.35
CA TRP A 174 -5.83 7.50 -21.93
C TRP A 174 -5.84 7.89 -23.41
N TYR A 175 -4.68 7.99 -24.05
CA TYR A 175 -4.54 8.44 -25.44
C TYR A 175 -5.53 7.80 -26.42
N ASN A 176 -5.73 6.47 -26.35
CA ASN A 176 -6.67 5.78 -27.24
C ASN A 176 -8.12 6.26 -27.04
N TRP A 177 -8.57 6.34 -25.79
CA TRP A 177 -9.90 6.85 -25.49
C TRP A 177 -10.07 8.30 -25.90
N ASP A 178 -9.11 9.15 -25.51
CA ASP A 178 -9.19 10.58 -25.75
C ASP A 178 -9.14 10.88 -27.23
N LEU A 179 -8.35 10.17 -28.05
CA LEU A 179 -8.36 10.32 -29.51
C LEU A 179 -9.77 10.17 -30.12
N HIS A 180 -10.60 9.32 -29.52
CA HIS A 180 -11.94 9.00 -30.00
C HIS A 180 -13.06 9.81 -29.33
N ASN A 181 -12.79 10.61 -28.29
CA ASN A 181 -13.83 11.20 -27.44
C ASN A 181 -13.53 12.64 -26.98
N PRO A 182 -14.12 13.68 -27.63
CA PRO A 182 -14.83 13.63 -28.92
C PRO A 182 -13.83 13.59 -30.09
N PRO A 183 -14.18 12.94 -31.22
CA PRO A 183 -13.30 12.81 -32.38
C PRO A 183 -13.38 14.06 -33.29
N ASP A 184 -13.09 15.25 -32.76
CA ASP A 184 -13.17 16.50 -33.49
C ASP A 184 -12.13 17.56 -33.06
N ALA A 185 -12.09 18.69 -33.77
CA ALA A 185 -11.10 19.75 -33.58
C ALA A 185 -11.17 20.47 -32.21
N SER A 186 -12.20 20.23 -31.39
CA SER A 186 -12.25 20.74 -30.01
C SER A 186 -11.33 19.94 -29.06
N ASN A 187 -10.93 18.75 -29.46
CA ASN A 187 -10.14 17.82 -28.66
C ASN A 187 -8.62 18.01 -28.88
N PRO A 188 -7.85 18.34 -27.82
CA PRO A 188 -6.41 18.49 -27.92
C PRO A 188 -5.68 17.23 -28.39
N THR A 189 -6.07 16.04 -27.93
CA THR A 189 -5.45 14.77 -28.31
C THR A 189 -5.66 14.47 -29.79
N TRP A 190 -6.86 14.74 -30.30
CA TRP A 190 -7.19 14.62 -31.72
C TRP A 190 -6.34 15.56 -32.59
N ASN A 191 -6.22 16.84 -32.20
CA ASN A 191 -5.38 17.81 -32.91
C ASN A 191 -3.90 17.41 -32.88
N HIS A 192 -3.38 17.04 -31.71
CA HIS A 192 -2.00 16.60 -31.54
C HIS A 192 -1.70 15.36 -32.40
N HIS A 193 -2.63 14.41 -32.50
CA HIS A 193 -2.49 13.23 -33.33
C HIS A 193 -2.32 13.59 -34.81
N ILE A 194 -3.15 14.49 -35.33
CA ILE A 194 -3.04 14.95 -36.73
C ILE A 194 -1.71 15.65 -36.98
N GLU A 195 -1.30 16.53 -36.07
CA GLU A 195 -0.07 17.32 -36.22
C GLU A 195 1.18 16.44 -36.16
N THR A 196 1.16 15.38 -35.36
CA THR A 196 2.34 14.54 -35.08
C THR A 196 2.41 13.30 -35.96
N PHE A 197 1.28 12.63 -36.16
CA PHE A 197 1.18 11.31 -36.81
C PHE A 197 0.39 11.33 -38.12
N GLY A 198 -0.43 12.36 -38.36
CA GLY A 198 -1.35 12.44 -39.49
C GLY A 198 -2.68 11.72 -39.23
N LYS A 199 -3.51 11.58 -40.26
CA LYS A 199 -4.87 10.98 -40.14
C LYS A 199 -4.95 9.51 -40.53
N GLU A 200 -3.88 8.99 -41.15
CA GLU A 200 -3.85 7.65 -41.73
C GLU A 200 -3.47 6.59 -40.69
N LEU A 201 -2.81 6.99 -39.60
CA LEU A 201 -2.45 6.10 -38.51
C LEU A 201 -3.60 6.01 -37.51
N ILE A 202 -3.90 4.79 -37.08
CA ILE A 202 -4.80 4.51 -35.96
C ILE A 202 -4.00 4.11 -34.73
N TYR A 203 -4.64 4.04 -33.56
CA TYR A 203 -3.93 3.73 -32.31
C TYR A 203 -3.17 2.40 -32.38
N ASP A 204 -3.76 1.38 -32.98
CA ASP A 204 -3.16 0.05 -33.10
C ASP A 204 -1.89 0.01 -33.96
N ASP A 205 -1.68 0.99 -34.84
CA ASP A 205 -0.42 1.09 -35.61
C ASP A 205 0.78 1.37 -34.70
N PHE A 206 0.57 1.98 -33.52
CA PHE A 206 1.61 2.26 -32.53
C PHE A 206 2.17 1.00 -31.86
N ILE A 207 1.50 -0.15 -31.96
CA ILE A 207 2.00 -1.43 -31.42
C ILE A 207 3.39 -1.76 -31.98
N ALA A 208 3.66 -1.43 -33.24
CA ALA A 208 4.97 -1.67 -33.86
C ALA A 208 6.09 -0.77 -33.29
N ASN A 209 5.72 0.37 -32.69
CA ASN A 209 6.65 1.33 -32.12
C ASN A 209 6.93 1.11 -30.63
N PHE A 210 6.12 0.28 -29.96
CA PHE A 210 6.41 -0.20 -28.61
C PHE A 210 7.54 -1.25 -28.67
N THR A 211 8.79 -0.79 -28.68
CA THR A 211 9.96 -1.66 -28.93
C THR A 211 10.58 -2.27 -27.68
N ALA A 212 10.42 -1.64 -26.52
CA ALA A 212 11.07 -2.03 -25.27
C ALA A 212 12.59 -2.28 -25.38
N SER A 213 13.26 -1.58 -26.31
CA SER A 213 14.66 -1.85 -26.68
C SER A 213 15.69 -1.54 -25.58
N LYS A 214 15.31 -0.75 -24.58
CA LYS A 214 16.11 -0.39 -23.40
C LYS A 214 15.57 -1.00 -22.10
N PHE A 215 14.49 -1.77 -22.15
CA PHE A 215 13.93 -2.41 -20.96
C PHE A 215 14.92 -3.42 -20.36
N ASN A 216 15.17 -3.28 -19.06
CA ASN A 216 15.97 -4.18 -18.27
C ASN A 216 15.31 -4.38 -16.89
N ALA A 217 14.83 -5.59 -16.62
CA ALA A 217 14.17 -5.94 -15.38
C ALA A 217 15.06 -5.69 -14.15
N SER A 218 16.34 -6.07 -14.20
CA SER A 218 17.26 -5.88 -13.07
C SER A 218 17.49 -4.40 -12.76
N GLU A 219 17.55 -3.53 -13.77
CA GLU A 219 17.73 -2.08 -13.57
C GLU A 219 16.49 -1.44 -12.92
N TRP A 220 15.28 -1.86 -13.33
CA TRP A 220 14.05 -1.39 -12.68
C TRP A 220 13.95 -1.87 -11.23
N ILE A 221 14.20 -3.15 -10.99
CA ILE A 221 14.15 -3.76 -9.67
C ILE A 221 15.22 -3.14 -8.73
N ASP A 222 16.42 -2.84 -9.22
CA ASP A 222 17.43 -2.10 -8.46
C ASP A 222 16.98 -0.67 -8.13
N LEU A 223 16.39 0.03 -9.10
CA LEU A 223 15.87 1.38 -8.86
C LEU A 223 14.77 1.38 -7.78
N PHE A 224 13.83 0.43 -7.83
CA PHE A 224 12.72 0.35 -6.87
C PHE A 224 13.23 0.03 -5.45
N ASP A 225 14.17 -0.90 -5.33
CA ASP A 225 14.82 -1.23 -4.05
C ASP A 225 15.58 -0.02 -3.49
N ARG A 226 16.36 0.67 -4.32
CA ARG A 226 17.10 1.88 -3.93
C ARG A 226 16.20 3.06 -3.60
N ALA A 227 15.00 3.11 -4.16
CA ALA A 227 13.97 4.07 -3.77
C ALA A 227 13.36 3.77 -2.38
N GLY A 228 13.63 2.58 -1.84
CA GLY A 228 13.06 2.09 -0.57
C GLY A 228 11.70 1.41 -0.72
N ALA A 229 11.25 1.11 -1.94
CA ALA A 229 9.97 0.43 -2.12
C ALA A 229 10.02 -1.00 -1.55
N LYS A 230 8.93 -1.43 -0.93
CA LYS A 230 8.77 -2.80 -0.39
C LYS A 230 7.96 -3.70 -1.30
N TYR A 231 7.31 -3.12 -2.29
CA TYR A 231 6.57 -3.84 -3.32
C TYR A 231 6.51 -3.02 -4.61
N PHE A 232 6.15 -3.68 -5.70
CA PHE A 232 5.74 -3.00 -6.93
C PHE A 232 4.43 -3.59 -7.45
N VAL A 233 3.69 -2.80 -8.24
CA VAL A 233 2.50 -3.22 -8.97
C VAL A 233 2.75 -2.91 -10.45
N PHE A 234 2.77 -3.93 -11.29
CA PHE A 234 3.00 -3.76 -12.73
C PHE A 234 1.68 -3.79 -13.51
N VAL A 235 1.43 -2.80 -14.37
CA VAL A 235 0.26 -2.77 -15.26
C VAL A 235 0.38 -3.86 -16.30
N THR A 236 -0.31 -4.98 -16.06
CA THR A 236 -0.24 -6.16 -16.93
C THR A 236 -1.11 -5.99 -18.18
N LYS A 237 -2.21 -5.26 -18.06
CA LYS A 237 -3.13 -4.90 -19.14
C LYS A 237 -3.90 -3.65 -18.71
N HIS A 238 -3.75 -2.56 -19.47
CA HIS A 238 -4.52 -1.34 -19.25
C HIS A 238 -5.83 -1.35 -20.06
N HIS A 239 -6.56 -0.24 -20.08
CA HIS A 239 -7.85 -0.09 -20.73
C HIS A 239 -7.82 -0.24 -22.26
N ASP A 240 -6.65 -0.08 -22.90
CA ASP A 240 -6.45 -0.31 -24.34
C ASP A 240 -6.37 -1.80 -24.72
N GLY A 241 -6.42 -2.67 -23.70
CA GLY A 241 -6.47 -4.13 -23.80
C GLY A 241 -5.18 -4.78 -24.30
N PHE A 242 -4.07 -4.04 -24.39
CA PHE A 242 -2.77 -4.63 -24.75
C PHE A 242 -2.09 -5.24 -23.52
N ALA A 243 -1.91 -6.56 -23.52
CA ALA A 243 -1.32 -7.28 -22.40
C ALA A 243 0.22 -7.33 -22.47
N LEU A 244 0.90 -7.24 -21.33
CA LEU A 244 2.36 -7.32 -21.19
C LEU A 244 2.84 -8.67 -20.63
N PHE A 245 1.99 -9.69 -20.75
CA PHE A 245 2.23 -11.06 -20.30
C PHE A 245 1.72 -12.07 -21.34
N ASP A 246 2.06 -13.34 -21.17
CA ASP A 246 1.55 -14.43 -22.02
C ASP A 246 0.08 -14.76 -21.71
N THR A 247 -0.79 -14.32 -22.62
CA THR A 247 -2.24 -14.50 -22.59
C THR A 247 -2.71 -15.85 -23.15
N GLY A 248 -1.80 -16.73 -23.57
CA GLY A 248 -2.16 -18.02 -24.16
C GLY A 248 -3.07 -17.87 -25.39
N ASN A 249 -4.21 -18.56 -25.38
CA ASN A 249 -5.20 -18.58 -26.47
C ASN A 249 -6.45 -17.71 -26.21
N THR A 250 -6.41 -16.84 -25.20
CA THR A 250 -7.54 -15.94 -24.88
C THR A 250 -7.54 -14.72 -25.81
N THR A 251 -6.35 -14.20 -26.13
CA THR A 251 -6.11 -13.13 -27.08
C THR A 251 -4.64 -13.18 -27.49
N HIS A 252 -4.31 -12.71 -28.70
CA HIS A 252 -2.95 -12.43 -29.12
C HIS A 252 -2.61 -10.93 -29.05
N ARG A 253 -3.49 -10.07 -28.52
CA ARG A 253 -3.21 -8.64 -28.30
C ARG A 253 -2.26 -8.46 -27.11
N SER A 254 -1.01 -8.88 -27.27
CA SER A 254 -0.01 -8.83 -26.20
C SER A 254 1.42 -8.65 -26.71
N SER A 255 2.32 -8.26 -25.80
CA SER A 255 3.76 -8.10 -26.06
C SER A 255 4.45 -9.39 -26.44
N VAL A 256 3.86 -10.56 -26.16
CA VAL A 256 4.39 -11.88 -26.56
C VAL A 256 4.16 -12.12 -28.04
N TYR A 257 3.02 -11.67 -28.58
CA TYR A 257 2.62 -11.88 -29.97
C TYR A 257 2.82 -10.67 -30.87
N PHE A 258 3.06 -9.47 -30.33
CA PHE A 258 3.33 -8.25 -31.10
C PHE A 258 4.48 -7.44 -30.49
N GLY A 259 4.97 -6.46 -31.24
CA GLY A 259 6.09 -5.60 -30.81
C GLY A 259 7.32 -6.41 -30.41
N PRO A 260 7.75 -6.35 -29.14
CA PRO A 260 9.03 -6.90 -28.67
C PRO A 260 9.07 -8.43 -28.58
N LYS A 261 7.92 -9.14 -28.67
CA LYS A 261 7.81 -10.60 -28.55
C LYS A 261 8.36 -11.15 -27.23
N ARG A 262 8.02 -10.47 -26.12
CA ARG A 262 8.53 -10.74 -24.77
C ARG A 262 7.39 -10.81 -23.74
N ASP A 263 7.57 -11.65 -22.74
CA ASP A 263 6.72 -11.71 -21.55
C ASP A 263 7.38 -10.86 -20.46
N PHE A 264 7.05 -9.56 -20.42
CA PHE A 264 7.68 -8.62 -19.49
C PHE A 264 7.30 -8.89 -18.04
N LEU A 265 6.08 -9.37 -17.82
CA LEU A 265 5.63 -9.74 -16.49
C LEU A 265 6.47 -10.91 -15.94
N ALA A 266 6.66 -11.98 -16.71
CA ALA A 266 7.50 -13.10 -16.29
C ALA A 266 8.92 -12.61 -15.95
N GLU A 267 9.53 -11.83 -16.85
CA GLU A 267 10.88 -11.30 -16.64
C GLU A 267 11.00 -10.46 -15.36
N LEU A 268 10.04 -9.56 -15.08
CA LEU A 268 10.04 -8.75 -13.86
C LEU A 268 9.83 -9.59 -12.60
N MET A 269 8.84 -10.49 -12.61
CA MET A 269 8.52 -11.33 -11.45
C MET A 269 9.66 -12.26 -11.08
N GLU A 270 10.27 -12.93 -12.07
CA GLU A 270 11.41 -13.83 -11.88
C GLU A 270 12.65 -13.07 -11.42
N THR A 271 12.92 -11.90 -12.00
CA THR A 271 14.06 -11.06 -11.60
C THR A 271 13.90 -10.56 -10.18
N ALA A 272 12.73 -10.04 -9.81
CA ALA A 272 12.44 -9.61 -8.44
C ALA A 272 12.61 -10.77 -7.44
N LYS A 273 12.02 -11.94 -7.73
CA LYS A 273 12.14 -13.14 -6.88
C LYS A 273 13.58 -13.57 -6.68
N LYS A 274 14.43 -13.43 -7.70
CA LYS A 274 15.84 -13.83 -7.68
C LYS A 274 16.75 -12.80 -7.01
N GLU A 275 16.59 -11.53 -7.33
CA GLU A 275 17.53 -10.47 -6.97
C GLU A 275 17.13 -9.70 -5.71
N LYS A 276 15.82 -9.60 -5.44
CA LYS A 276 15.22 -8.87 -4.31
C LYS A 276 14.06 -9.69 -3.71
N PRO A 277 14.32 -10.87 -3.12
CA PRO A 277 13.27 -11.78 -2.65
C PRO A 277 12.28 -11.12 -1.67
N ASP A 278 12.78 -10.18 -0.86
CA ASP A 278 12.00 -9.42 0.14
C ASP A 278 11.12 -8.30 -0.47
N MET A 279 11.25 -8.01 -1.78
CA MET A 279 10.36 -7.07 -2.46
C MET A 279 9.14 -7.83 -2.98
N HIS A 280 7.97 -7.48 -2.45
CA HIS A 280 6.71 -8.10 -2.84
C HIS A 280 6.27 -7.67 -4.24
N ARG A 281 5.49 -8.53 -4.88
CA ARG A 281 5.22 -8.48 -6.32
C ARG A 281 3.73 -8.43 -6.59
N GLY A 282 3.26 -7.34 -7.17
CA GLY A 282 1.86 -7.09 -7.50
C GLY A 282 1.60 -6.93 -8.99
N THR A 283 0.34 -7.13 -9.37
CA THR A 283 -0.14 -6.99 -10.75
C THR A 283 -1.36 -6.08 -10.76
N TYR A 284 -1.35 -5.13 -11.68
CA TYR A 284 -2.55 -4.39 -12.04
C TYR A 284 -3.27 -5.04 -13.22
N TYR A 285 -4.60 -5.03 -13.20
CA TYR A 285 -5.42 -5.51 -14.30
C TYR A 285 -6.67 -4.66 -14.54
N SER A 286 -6.79 -4.10 -15.74
CA SER A 286 -8.01 -3.41 -16.17
C SER A 286 -9.14 -4.40 -16.45
N LEU A 287 -10.24 -4.29 -15.68
CA LEU A 287 -11.42 -5.12 -15.87
C LEU A 287 -12.18 -4.80 -17.17
N PRO A 288 -12.49 -3.53 -17.50
CA PRO A 288 -13.03 -3.16 -18.81
C PRO A 288 -11.92 -2.93 -19.85
N GLU A 289 -12.30 -2.99 -21.13
CA GLU A 289 -11.47 -2.54 -22.25
C GLU A 289 -12.32 -1.57 -23.08
N TRP A 290 -11.77 -0.42 -23.50
CA TRP A 290 -12.57 0.61 -24.19
C TRP A 290 -13.21 0.08 -25.47
N PHE A 291 -12.41 -0.61 -26.30
CA PHE A 291 -12.78 -0.97 -27.66
C PHE A 291 -12.66 -2.46 -27.95
N ASN A 292 -12.80 -3.30 -26.90
CA ASN A 292 -12.88 -4.74 -27.11
C ASN A 292 -14.30 -5.11 -27.57
N PRO A 293 -14.48 -5.67 -28.78
CA PRO A 293 -15.78 -6.04 -29.30
C PRO A 293 -16.54 -7.09 -28.47
N ASP A 294 -15.84 -8.01 -27.81
CA ASP A 294 -16.46 -9.04 -26.96
C ASP A 294 -17.00 -8.45 -25.64
N SER A 295 -16.50 -7.28 -25.25
CA SER A 295 -16.95 -6.55 -24.06
C SER A 295 -18.19 -5.69 -24.30
N ALA A 296 -18.64 -5.52 -25.55
CA ALA A 296 -19.72 -4.57 -25.91
C ALA A 296 -21.03 -4.79 -25.12
N ARG A 297 -21.41 -6.05 -24.88
CA ARG A 297 -22.63 -6.37 -24.10
C ARG A 297 -22.52 -6.04 -22.61
N TYR A 298 -21.29 -5.83 -22.11
CA TYR A 298 -21.01 -5.43 -20.74
C TYR A 298 -20.82 -3.93 -20.61
N GLY A 299 -20.86 -3.17 -21.71
CA GLY A 299 -20.48 -1.76 -21.73
C GLY A 299 -21.31 -0.87 -20.80
N PHE A 300 -20.65 0.11 -20.19
CA PHE A 300 -21.24 1.04 -19.22
C PHE A 300 -20.49 2.37 -19.21
N GLY A 301 -21.21 3.50 -19.13
CA GLY A 301 -20.58 4.83 -19.02
C GLY A 301 -19.55 5.09 -20.13
N SER A 302 -18.32 5.43 -19.73
CA SER A 302 -17.16 5.64 -20.61
C SER A 302 -16.45 4.34 -21.04
N TRP A 303 -17.09 3.19 -20.84
CA TRP A 303 -16.55 1.86 -21.16
C TRP A 303 -17.50 1.16 -22.13
N PRO A 304 -17.60 1.63 -23.39
CA PRO A 304 -18.61 1.14 -24.32
C PRO A 304 -18.36 -0.30 -24.77
N GLY A 305 -17.10 -0.76 -24.76
CA GLY A 305 -16.70 -1.93 -25.53
C GLY A 305 -16.99 -1.71 -27.01
N GLY A 306 -17.09 -2.79 -27.79
CA GLY A 306 -17.33 -2.66 -29.24
C GLY A 306 -16.07 -2.20 -29.97
N LEU A 307 -16.07 -2.23 -31.30
CA LEU A 307 -14.96 -1.65 -32.05
C LEU A 307 -15.07 -0.12 -32.09
N ALA A 308 -13.93 0.56 -32.03
CA ALA A 308 -13.88 2.00 -32.25
C ALA A 308 -14.30 2.36 -33.68
N HIS A 309 -15.00 3.49 -33.81
CA HIS A 309 -15.11 4.17 -35.09
C HIS A 309 -13.84 4.99 -35.31
N ASN A 310 -13.35 5.05 -36.55
CA ASN A 310 -12.13 5.80 -36.82
C ASN A 310 -12.27 7.28 -36.46
N ALA A 311 -11.30 7.79 -35.70
CA ALA A 311 -11.32 9.15 -35.15
C ALA A 311 -11.40 10.27 -36.21
N PHE A 312 -11.07 9.99 -37.47
CA PHE A 312 -11.06 10.96 -38.57
C PHE A 312 -12.10 10.66 -39.66
N ASN A 313 -12.79 9.52 -39.58
CA ASN A 313 -13.82 9.08 -40.50
C ASN A 313 -14.79 8.09 -39.82
N ASP A 314 -15.89 8.61 -39.28
CA ASP A 314 -16.87 7.84 -38.50
C ASP A 314 -17.53 6.66 -39.25
N THR A 315 -17.46 6.64 -40.58
CA THR A 315 -17.99 5.55 -41.40
C THR A 315 -17.12 4.29 -41.39
N GLN A 316 -15.88 4.39 -40.90
CA GLN A 316 -14.93 3.29 -40.82
C GLN A 316 -14.82 2.76 -39.38
N ILE A 317 -14.62 1.45 -39.27
CA ILE A 317 -14.41 0.76 -38.00
C ILE A 317 -12.95 0.35 -37.92
N GLU A 318 -12.30 0.63 -36.79
CA GLU A 318 -10.91 0.27 -36.56
C GLU A 318 -10.79 -1.23 -36.20
N PRO A 319 -9.74 -1.93 -36.69
CA PRO A 319 -9.47 -3.28 -36.25
C PRO A 319 -9.04 -3.31 -34.78
N TYR A 320 -9.38 -4.40 -34.08
CA TYR A 320 -8.82 -4.71 -32.76
C TYR A 320 -7.73 -5.76 -32.92
N THR A 321 -6.50 -5.28 -33.15
CA THR A 321 -5.36 -6.12 -33.53
C THR A 321 -5.04 -7.15 -32.46
N GLY A 322 -4.83 -8.39 -32.88
CA GLY A 322 -4.51 -9.51 -31.99
C GLY A 322 -5.71 -10.17 -31.33
N ARG A 323 -6.94 -9.70 -31.56
CA ARG A 323 -8.15 -10.39 -31.08
C ARG A 323 -8.22 -11.83 -31.57
N LEU A 324 -8.67 -12.71 -30.68
CA LEU A 324 -9.16 -14.05 -31.02
C LEU A 324 -10.68 -14.11 -30.83
N GLU A 325 -11.34 -14.97 -31.59
CA GLU A 325 -12.78 -15.20 -31.43
C GLU A 325 -13.02 -15.99 -30.13
N ILE A 326 -13.64 -15.33 -29.16
CA ILE A 326 -14.11 -15.91 -27.90
C ILE A 326 -15.63 -15.76 -27.80
N ASN A 327 -16.27 -16.48 -26.88
CA ASN A 327 -17.72 -16.40 -26.72
C ASN A 327 -18.12 -15.31 -25.71
N ASP A 328 -17.31 -15.12 -24.68
CA ASP A 328 -17.65 -14.36 -23.49
C ASP A 328 -16.43 -13.62 -22.95
N TYR A 329 -16.44 -12.27 -22.98
CA TYR A 329 -15.32 -11.48 -22.48
C TYR A 329 -14.96 -11.75 -21.01
N VAL A 330 -15.95 -11.99 -20.15
CA VAL A 330 -15.70 -12.22 -18.72
C VAL A 330 -15.21 -13.65 -18.48
N GLU A 331 -15.85 -14.65 -19.08
CA GLU A 331 -15.55 -16.07 -18.88
C GLU A 331 -14.30 -16.54 -19.63
N ASP A 332 -14.08 -16.07 -20.85
CA ASP A 332 -13.06 -16.60 -21.77
C ASP A 332 -11.80 -15.72 -21.82
N LEU A 333 -11.83 -14.48 -21.30
CA LEU A 333 -10.68 -13.55 -21.31
C LEU A 333 -10.37 -12.96 -19.93
N GLN A 334 -11.29 -12.17 -19.36
CA GLN A 334 -11.04 -11.42 -18.11
C GLN A 334 -10.70 -12.35 -16.94
N PHE A 335 -11.57 -13.33 -16.67
CA PHE A 335 -11.40 -14.25 -15.54
C PHE A 335 -10.19 -15.19 -15.70
N PRO A 336 -9.96 -15.83 -16.88
CA PRO A 336 -8.74 -16.61 -17.12
C PRO A 336 -7.45 -15.81 -16.95
N HIS A 337 -7.40 -14.56 -17.43
CA HIS A 337 -6.23 -13.70 -17.22
C HIS A 337 -5.94 -13.49 -15.74
N MET A 338 -6.96 -13.09 -14.96
CA MET A 338 -6.78 -12.88 -13.52
C MET A 338 -6.28 -14.16 -12.83
N LEU A 339 -6.83 -15.34 -13.19
CA LEU A 339 -6.37 -16.61 -12.66
C LEU A 339 -4.92 -16.92 -13.05
N ASP A 340 -4.49 -16.65 -14.28
CA ASP A 340 -3.09 -16.81 -14.69
C ASP A 340 -2.18 -15.88 -13.88
N LEU A 341 -2.55 -14.62 -13.68
CA LEU A 341 -1.79 -13.68 -12.83
C LEU A 341 -1.65 -14.20 -11.39
N ALA A 342 -2.71 -14.79 -10.84
CA ALA A 342 -2.72 -15.35 -9.48
C ALA A 342 -1.93 -16.66 -9.32
N MET A 343 -2.03 -17.55 -10.31
CA MET A 343 -1.58 -18.94 -10.21
C MET A 343 -0.28 -19.21 -10.96
N LYS A 344 -0.11 -18.64 -12.16
CA LYS A 344 1.09 -18.80 -13.00
C LYS A 344 2.16 -17.77 -12.64
N TYR A 345 1.77 -16.50 -12.47
CA TYR A 345 2.70 -15.41 -12.14
C TYR A 345 2.85 -15.15 -10.64
N GLU A 346 2.11 -15.90 -9.82
CA GLU A 346 2.20 -15.86 -8.35
C GLU A 346 2.04 -14.45 -7.74
N THR A 347 1.20 -13.58 -8.32
CA THR A 347 0.99 -12.23 -7.80
C THR A 347 0.59 -12.23 -6.32
N GLU A 348 1.13 -11.28 -5.57
CA GLU A 348 0.87 -11.05 -4.14
C GLU A 348 -0.15 -9.92 -3.94
N ILE A 349 -0.31 -9.03 -4.93
CA ILE A 349 -1.33 -7.97 -4.93
C ILE A 349 -2.10 -8.04 -6.25
N MET A 350 -3.40 -8.30 -6.18
CA MET A 350 -4.31 -8.13 -7.31
C MET A 350 -4.92 -6.72 -7.25
N TRP A 351 -4.40 -5.83 -8.09
CA TRP A 351 -4.85 -4.44 -8.18
C TRP A 351 -5.74 -4.28 -9.42
N CYS A 352 -7.06 -4.44 -9.28
CA CYS A 352 -7.95 -4.23 -10.43
C CYS A 352 -8.26 -2.76 -10.61
N ASP A 353 -8.85 -2.39 -11.75
CA ASP A 353 -9.32 -1.03 -11.96
C ASP A 353 -10.74 -0.96 -12.52
N ILE A 354 -11.38 0.17 -12.24
CA ILE A 354 -12.73 0.59 -12.63
C ILE A 354 -13.88 -0.23 -12.03
N GLY A 355 -13.80 -1.56 -12.05
CA GLY A 355 -14.90 -2.45 -11.70
C GLY A 355 -15.76 -2.82 -12.92
N GLY A 356 -17.07 -2.94 -12.71
CA GLY A 356 -18.01 -3.41 -13.74
C GLY A 356 -18.25 -4.93 -13.69
N PRO A 357 -18.87 -5.53 -14.72
CA PRO A 357 -19.13 -6.96 -14.76
C PRO A 357 -17.85 -7.81 -14.65
N ASN A 358 -17.79 -8.67 -13.64
CA ASN A 358 -16.64 -9.51 -13.33
C ASN A 358 -17.03 -10.72 -12.45
N LYS A 359 -16.04 -11.58 -12.15
CA LYS A 359 -16.17 -12.76 -11.27
C LYS A 359 -15.29 -12.64 -10.03
N ALA A 360 -15.26 -11.47 -9.39
CA ALA A 360 -14.34 -11.19 -8.30
C ALA A 360 -14.49 -12.13 -7.09
N VAL A 361 -15.69 -12.60 -6.78
CA VAL A 361 -15.93 -13.50 -5.64
C VAL A 361 -15.37 -14.89 -5.93
N GLU A 362 -15.61 -15.43 -7.13
CA GLU A 362 -15.06 -16.69 -7.59
C GLU A 362 -13.54 -16.62 -7.75
N PHE A 363 -13.03 -15.48 -8.23
CA PHE A 363 -11.60 -15.23 -8.33
C PHE A 363 -10.95 -15.21 -6.94
N ALA A 364 -11.46 -14.41 -6.01
CA ALA A 364 -10.93 -14.29 -4.66
C ALA A 364 -10.95 -15.63 -3.91
N SER A 365 -12.02 -16.41 -4.06
CA SER A 365 -12.11 -17.78 -3.54
C SER A 365 -10.92 -18.65 -3.99
N GLN A 366 -10.62 -18.65 -5.29
CA GLN A 366 -9.50 -19.42 -5.84
C GLN A 366 -8.15 -18.83 -5.43
N PHE A 367 -8.01 -17.51 -5.49
CA PHE A 367 -6.77 -16.79 -5.18
C PHE A 367 -6.34 -17.02 -3.73
N TYR A 368 -7.24 -16.78 -2.78
CA TYR A 368 -6.97 -16.93 -1.34
C TYR A 368 -6.75 -18.39 -0.95
N THR A 369 -7.52 -19.33 -1.51
CA THR A 369 -7.31 -20.77 -1.27
C THR A 369 -5.95 -21.23 -1.80
N ASN A 370 -5.55 -20.79 -2.99
CA ASN A 370 -4.24 -21.15 -3.53
C ASN A 370 -3.10 -20.50 -2.74
N ALA A 371 -3.26 -19.25 -2.30
CA ALA A 371 -2.30 -18.56 -1.45
C ALA A 371 -2.06 -19.33 -0.14
N MET A 372 -3.14 -19.73 0.54
CA MET A 372 -3.06 -20.58 1.74
C MET A 372 -2.33 -21.90 1.48
N LYS A 373 -2.64 -22.58 0.37
CA LYS A 373 -2.03 -23.86 0.00
C LYS A 373 -0.54 -23.74 -0.35
N THR A 374 -0.13 -22.62 -0.95
CA THR A 374 1.24 -22.38 -1.42
C THR A 374 2.10 -21.62 -0.42
N GLY A 375 1.54 -21.26 0.75
CA GLY A 375 2.27 -20.50 1.77
C GLY A 375 2.53 -19.04 1.36
N ARG A 376 1.67 -18.47 0.53
CA ARG A 376 1.74 -17.06 0.13
C ARG A 376 0.68 -16.27 0.87
N GLN A 377 1.02 -15.03 1.20
CA GLN A 377 0.10 -14.04 1.74
C GLN A 377 -0.21 -13.03 0.63
N VAL A 378 -1.48 -12.87 0.29
CA VAL A 378 -1.91 -12.09 -0.88
C VAL A 378 -2.95 -11.06 -0.50
N THR A 379 -3.22 -10.08 -1.36
CA THR A 379 -4.29 -9.10 -1.13
C THR A 379 -4.94 -8.58 -2.42
N MET A 380 -6.15 -8.03 -2.32
CA MET A 380 -6.94 -7.51 -3.44
C MET A 380 -7.62 -6.17 -3.11
N ASN A 381 -7.59 -5.22 -4.05
CA ASN A 381 -8.11 -3.86 -3.85
C ASN A 381 -9.65 -3.74 -4.02
N ASN A 382 -10.19 -2.56 -3.68
CA ASN A 382 -11.62 -2.21 -3.78
C ASN A 382 -12.16 -1.94 -5.18
N ARG A 383 -11.33 -2.06 -6.21
CA ARG A 383 -11.75 -1.91 -7.61
C ARG A 383 -11.97 -3.24 -8.30
N CYS A 384 -11.58 -4.36 -7.70
CA CYS A 384 -11.89 -5.69 -8.22
C CYS A 384 -13.38 -6.02 -8.10
N GLY A 385 -14.05 -5.53 -7.06
CA GLY A 385 -15.46 -5.83 -6.79
C GLY A 385 -15.83 -5.60 -5.33
N ALA A 386 -16.97 -6.15 -4.90
CA ALA A 386 -17.62 -5.80 -3.62
C ALA A 386 -16.97 -6.40 -2.34
N VAL A 387 -15.84 -7.10 -2.44
CA VAL A 387 -15.21 -7.84 -1.33
C VAL A 387 -13.70 -7.55 -1.20
N PRO A 388 -13.29 -6.29 -0.98
CA PRO A 388 -11.88 -5.94 -0.97
C PRO A 388 -11.22 -6.03 0.40
N ASP A 389 -9.89 -6.13 0.38
CA ASP A 389 -9.07 -6.09 1.58
C ASP A 389 -8.66 -4.64 1.94
N PHE A 390 -8.57 -3.74 0.95
CA PHE A 390 -8.18 -2.34 1.16
C PHE A 390 -8.79 -1.37 0.13
N ASP A 391 -8.91 -0.11 0.52
CA ASP A 391 -9.44 0.98 -0.32
C ASP A 391 -8.35 1.71 -1.11
N THR A 392 -8.63 2.17 -2.34
CA THR A 392 -7.64 2.88 -3.19
C THR A 392 -8.09 4.28 -3.63
N PRO A 393 -7.98 5.31 -2.79
CA PRO A 393 -8.27 6.69 -3.20
C PRO A 393 -7.11 7.28 -4.01
N GLU A 394 -7.36 7.62 -5.28
CA GLU A 394 -6.36 8.20 -6.19
C GLU A 394 -6.06 9.67 -5.87
N TYR A 395 -4.78 10.07 -5.96
CA TYR A 395 -4.30 11.44 -5.72
C TYR A 395 -4.83 12.08 -4.43
N ALA A 396 -5.05 11.26 -3.39
CA ALA A 396 -5.78 11.67 -2.19
C ALA A 396 -4.96 11.49 -0.92
N THR A 397 -5.05 12.49 -0.04
CA THR A 397 -4.70 12.33 1.37
C THR A 397 -5.93 12.60 2.22
N PHE A 398 -5.98 12.00 3.41
CA PHE A 398 -7.08 12.20 4.34
C PHE A 398 -6.75 13.25 5.41
N GLY A 399 -7.75 13.97 5.91
CA GLY A 399 -7.57 14.89 7.03
C GLY A 399 -7.44 14.21 8.40
N ALA A 400 -7.67 12.89 8.47
CA ALA A 400 -7.66 12.11 9.70
C ALA A 400 -7.24 10.66 9.44
N ILE A 401 -6.91 9.95 10.52
CA ILE A 401 -6.62 8.51 10.50
C ILE A 401 -7.82 7.73 9.95
N GLN A 402 -7.57 6.77 9.07
CA GLN A 402 -8.58 5.83 8.60
C GLN A 402 -8.46 4.49 9.33
N PRO A 403 -9.54 3.97 9.92
CA PRO A 403 -9.51 2.65 10.57
C PRO A 403 -9.37 1.48 9.59
N GLN A 404 -9.82 1.64 8.35
CA GLN A 404 -9.68 0.62 7.30
C GLN A 404 -8.33 0.81 6.59
N SER A 405 -7.72 -0.29 6.17
CA SER A 405 -6.51 -0.25 5.35
C SER A 405 -6.81 0.41 4.01
N TRP A 406 -5.93 1.29 3.56
CA TRP A 406 -6.08 2.01 2.31
C TRP A 406 -4.72 2.29 1.67
N GLU A 407 -4.72 2.53 0.37
CA GLU A 407 -3.53 2.84 -0.41
C GLU A 407 -3.82 4.00 -1.35
N SER A 408 -3.16 5.13 -1.15
CA SER A 408 -3.20 6.16 -2.19
C SER A 408 -2.21 5.84 -3.29
N ASN A 409 -2.59 6.19 -4.50
CA ASN A 409 -1.76 6.07 -5.68
C ASN A 409 -1.81 7.34 -6.51
N GLU A 410 -0.68 7.69 -7.11
CA GLU A 410 -0.53 8.87 -7.98
C GLU A 410 0.72 8.74 -8.87
N GLY A 411 0.73 9.49 -9.98
CA GLY A 411 1.85 9.62 -10.89
C GLY A 411 3.07 10.32 -10.31
N MET A 412 4.28 9.95 -10.74
CA MET A 412 5.45 10.84 -10.67
C MET A 412 5.24 12.10 -11.51
N ASP A 413 4.50 11.97 -12.61
CA ASP A 413 3.92 13.10 -13.34
C ASP A 413 2.79 13.71 -12.48
N PRO A 414 2.67 15.05 -12.40
CA PRO A 414 1.64 15.68 -11.58
C PRO A 414 0.19 15.42 -12.04
N PHE A 415 -0.01 14.90 -13.25
CA PHE A 415 -1.32 14.75 -13.86
C PHE A 415 -1.58 13.38 -14.49
N SER A 416 -0.57 12.51 -14.64
CA SER A 416 -0.66 11.30 -15.45
C SER A 416 0.05 10.13 -14.77
N TYR A 417 -0.35 8.90 -15.06
CA TYR A 417 0.45 7.72 -14.68
C TYR A 417 1.46 7.41 -15.80
N GLY A 418 0.97 7.25 -17.04
CA GLY A 418 1.83 7.07 -18.21
C GLY A 418 2.73 8.30 -18.47
N LEU A 419 3.85 8.08 -19.17
CA LEU A 419 4.77 9.16 -19.56
C LEU A 419 4.03 10.24 -20.37
N ASN A 420 4.12 11.49 -19.95
CA ASN A 420 3.62 12.63 -20.70
C ASN A 420 4.77 13.55 -21.16
N SER A 421 5.02 13.57 -22.46
CA SER A 421 6.03 14.42 -23.11
C SER A 421 5.71 15.92 -23.03
N ALA A 422 4.47 16.30 -22.70
CA ALA A 422 4.09 17.68 -22.44
C ALA A 422 4.56 18.17 -21.04
N THR A 423 4.93 17.25 -20.14
CA THR A 423 5.40 17.58 -18.79
C THR A 423 6.90 17.86 -18.79
N GLN A 424 7.28 19.02 -18.26
CA GLN A 424 8.70 19.38 -18.13
C GLN A 424 9.35 18.60 -16.99
N ALA A 425 10.63 18.23 -17.16
CA ALA A 425 11.40 17.47 -16.17
C ALA A 425 11.31 18.02 -14.72
N VAL A 426 11.26 19.35 -14.56
CA VAL A 426 11.17 20.02 -13.25
C VAL A 426 9.81 19.88 -12.56
N GLN A 427 8.77 19.47 -13.28
CA GLN A 427 7.41 19.29 -12.77
C GLN A 427 7.17 17.90 -12.17
N TYR A 428 8.02 16.93 -12.48
CA TYR A 428 7.97 15.61 -11.85
C TYR A 428 8.24 15.72 -10.35
N LYS A 429 7.60 14.85 -9.56
CA LYS A 429 7.74 14.84 -8.11
C LYS A 429 9.20 14.66 -7.70
N ASN A 430 9.64 15.46 -6.73
CA ASN A 430 10.99 15.40 -6.16
C ASN A 430 10.97 14.71 -4.79
N GLY A 431 12.15 14.52 -4.18
CA GLY A 431 12.27 13.88 -2.87
C GLY A 431 11.44 14.54 -1.75
N THR A 432 11.24 15.87 -1.79
CA THR A 432 10.39 16.55 -0.79
C THR A 432 8.94 16.09 -0.90
N THR A 433 8.38 16.10 -2.11
CA THR A 433 7.00 15.66 -2.34
C THR A 433 6.83 14.20 -1.97
N ILE A 434 7.73 13.32 -2.43
CA ILE A 434 7.61 11.87 -2.20
C ILE A 434 7.68 11.54 -0.71
N VAL A 435 8.71 12.04 0.00
CA VAL A 435 8.92 11.75 1.42
C VAL A 435 7.77 12.29 2.27
N GLN A 436 7.35 13.54 2.04
CA GLN A 436 6.30 14.14 2.86
C GLN A 436 4.93 13.51 2.60
N THR A 437 4.60 13.16 1.35
CA THR A 437 3.37 12.43 1.01
C THR A 437 3.36 11.05 1.65
N LEU A 438 4.46 10.29 1.54
CA LEU A 438 4.60 8.97 2.16
C LEU A 438 4.38 9.01 3.67
N VAL A 439 5.05 9.93 4.37
CA VAL A 439 4.94 10.05 5.84
C VAL A 439 3.53 10.50 6.25
N ASP A 440 2.92 11.41 5.49
CA ASP A 440 1.55 11.86 5.73
C ASP A 440 0.55 10.70 5.64
N ILE A 441 0.65 9.90 4.58
CA ILE A 441 -0.21 8.74 4.32
C ILE A 441 0.03 7.65 5.39
N ALA A 442 1.29 7.29 5.65
CA ALA A 442 1.64 6.26 6.63
C ALA A 442 1.10 6.61 8.03
N SER A 443 1.18 7.87 8.44
CA SER A 443 0.69 8.34 9.75
C SER A 443 -0.84 8.23 9.92
N LYS A 444 -1.56 7.98 8.81
CA LYS A 444 -3.02 7.90 8.73
C LYS A 444 -3.48 6.49 8.35
N ASN A 445 -2.63 5.49 8.59
CA ASN A 445 -2.90 4.06 8.33
C ASN A 445 -2.95 3.67 6.84
N GLY A 446 -2.29 4.44 5.97
CA GLY A 446 -2.27 4.16 4.53
C GLY A 446 -0.92 3.67 4.03
N ASN A 447 -0.94 3.06 2.85
CA ASN A 447 0.23 2.84 2.00
C ASN A 447 0.25 3.84 0.83
N PHE A 448 1.44 4.10 0.29
CA PHE A 448 1.66 4.99 -0.84
C PHE A 448 2.23 4.21 -2.03
N LEU A 449 1.48 4.14 -3.11
CA LEU A 449 1.84 3.48 -4.35
C LEU A 449 2.14 4.53 -5.43
N LEU A 450 3.42 4.85 -5.61
CA LEU A 450 3.88 5.93 -6.48
C LEU A 450 4.21 5.40 -7.87
N ASP A 451 3.60 5.96 -8.89
CA ASP A 451 3.72 5.47 -10.26
C ASP A 451 4.89 6.06 -11.04
N VAL A 452 5.58 5.22 -11.80
CA VAL A 452 6.46 5.62 -12.90
C VAL A 452 5.84 5.26 -14.24
N GLY A 453 5.94 6.19 -15.19
CA GLY A 453 5.60 5.97 -16.60
C GLY A 453 6.86 5.90 -17.47
N PRO A 454 7.37 4.70 -17.83
CA PRO A 454 8.48 4.55 -18.76
C PRO A 454 8.09 4.95 -20.20
N ASN A 455 9.07 5.27 -21.03
CA ASN A 455 8.87 5.48 -22.48
C ASN A 455 8.67 4.15 -23.23
N ALA A 456 8.30 4.20 -24.52
CA ALA A 456 8.11 3.01 -25.35
C ALA A 456 9.32 2.07 -25.47
N GLU A 457 10.54 2.58 -25.24
CA GLU A 457 11.76 1.77 -25.18
C GLU A 457 11.99 1.09 -23.83
N GLY A 458 11.24 1.43 -22.78
CA GLY A 458 11.36 0.85 -21.43
C GLY A 458 12.31 1.61 -20.51
N GLU A 459 12.66 2.86 -20.84
CA GLU A 459 13.48 3.73 -20.00
C GLU A 459 12.60 4.57 -19.07
N ILE A 460 12.86 4.47 -17.76
CA ILE A 460 12.33 5.41 -16.77
C ILE A 460 13.18 6.68 -16.86
N ILE A 461 12.58 7.83 -17.13
CA ILE A 461 13.35 9.04 -17.42
C ILE A 461 14.17 9.53 -16.20
N PRO A 462 15.30 10.23 -16.40
CA PRO A 462 16.17 10.66 -15.30
C PRO A 462 15.47 11.50 -14.22
N ALA A 463 14.49 12.32 -14.59
CA ALA A 463 13.72 13.11 -13.63
C ALA A 463 12.96 12.22 -12.63
N MET A 464 12.37 11.12 -13.10
CA MET A 464 11.69 10.18 -12.23
C MET A 464 12.67 9.40 -11.36
N GLN A 465 13.76 8.91 -11.96
CA GLN A 465 14.81 8.19 -11.22
C GLN A 465 15.38 9.05 -10.10
N GLN A 466 15.67 10.33 -10.36
CA GLN A 466 16.25 11.23 -9.36
C GLN A 466 15.30 11.44 -8.17
N GLY A 467 14.01 11.69 -8.42
CA GLY A 467 13.03 11.83 -7.34
C GLY A 467 12.92 10.59 -6.46
N LEU A 468 12.91 9.40 -7.07
CA LEU A 468 12.91 8.13 -6.36
C LEU A 468 14.19 7.90 -5.53
N LEU A 469 15.36 8.16 -6.12
CA LEU A 469 16.63 8.01 -5.42
C LEU A 469 16.81 9.01 -4.28
N ASP A 470 16.29 10.24 -4.42
CA ASP A 470 16.26 11.25 -3.36
C ASP A 470 15.41 10.77 -2.17
N ALA A 471 14.24 10.19 -2.43
CA ALA A 471 13.39 9.60 -1.40
C ALA A 471 14.06 8.38 -0.73
N GLY A 472 14.70 7.53 -1.53
CA GLY A 472 15.47 6.38 -1.07
C GLY A 472 16.64 6.75 -0.17
N GLU A 473 17.36 7.84 -0.48
CA GLU A 473 18.42 8.38 0.39
C GLU A 473 17.87 8.70 1.79
N TRP A 474 16.70 9.35 1.87
CA TRP A 474 16.05 9.66 3.14
C TRP A 474 15.57 8.42 3.89
N LEU A 475 14.93 7.50 3.17
CA LEU A 475 14.41 6.24 3.72
C LEU A 475 15.53 5.34 4.24
N SER A 476 16.74 5.43 3.71
CA SER A 476 17.89 4.65 4.18
C SER A 476 18.27 4.90 5.64
N TYR A 477 17.99 6.10 6.18
CA TYR A 477 18.29 6.44 7.57
C TYR A 477 17.05 6.78 8.42
N SER A 478 15.92 7.13 7.81
CA SER A 478 14.66 7.41 8.51
C SER A 478 13.59 6.33 8.34
N GLY A 479 13.84 5.29 7.54
CA GLY A 479 12.86 4.25 7.20
C GLY A 479 12.33 3.46 8.39
N GLU A 480 13.09 3.32 9.47
CA GLU A 480 12.62 2.70 10.73
C GLU A 480 11.49 3.48 11.43
N CYS A 481 11.28 4.73 11.02
CA CYS A 481 10.16 5.57 11.46
C CYS A 481 9.03 5.61 10.43
N VAL A 482 9.07 4.76 9.40
CA VAL A 482 8.03 4.60 8.38
C VAL A 482 7.60 3.14 8.27
N TYR A 483 8.52 2.23 7.94
CA TYR A 483 8.25 0.80 7.83
C TYR A 483 7.98 0.16 9.19
N ASP A 484 7.17 -0.90 9.21
CA ASP A 484 6.78 -1.64 10.44
C ASP A 484 6.10 -0.77 11.52
N THR A 485 5.76 0.47 11.18
CA THR A 485 5.09 1.38 12.10
C THR A 485 3.56 1.31 11.99
N HIS A 486 2.92 1.76 13.05
CA HIS A 486 1.49 1.98 13.15
C HIS A 486 1.21 3.48 13.31
N TYR A 487 0.00 3.90 12.95
CA TYR A 487 -0.47 5.24 13.31
C TYR A 487 -0.60 5.35 14.83
N TRP A 488 -0.39 6.56 15.37
CA TRP A 488 -0.69 6.82 16.77
C TRP A 488 -2.17 7.17 16.94
N PHE A 489 -2.89 6.40 17.76
CA PHE A 489 -4.35 6.50 17.86
C PHE A 489 -4.87 7.89 18.26
N GLN A 490 -4.17 8.60 19.16
CA GLN A 490 -4.59 9.92 19.60
C GLN A 490 -4.64 10.96 18.46
N SER A 491 -3.65 10.92 17.57
CA SER A 491 -3.50 11.87 16.47
C SER A 491 -2.44 11.40 15.48
N SER A 492 -2.68 11.61 14.19
CA SER A 492 -1.65 11.46 13.14
C SER A 492 -0.65 12.61 13.10
N GLN A 493 -0.97 13.76 13.72
CA GLN A 493 -0.22 15.00 13.57
C GLN A 493 -0.27 15.94 14.79
N ASP A 494 0.67 16.89 14.86
CA ASP A 494 0.67 17.95 15.89
C ASP A 494 -0.48 18.95 15.67
N ARG A 495 -1.59 18.75 16.39
CA ARG A 495 -2.77 19.63 16.29
C ARG A 495 -2.53 21.03 16.86
N GLY A 496 -1.45 21.23 17.60
CA GLY A 496 -1.07 22.52 18.17
C GLY A 496 -0.10 23.33 17.30
N ALA A 497 0.28 22.82 16.13
CA ALA A 497 1.24 23.48 15.24
C ALA A 497 0.82 24.94 14.92
N PRO A 498 1.76 25.89 14.88
CA PRO A 498 1.47 27.28 14.50
C PRO A 498 0.69 27.40 13.18
N THR A 499 -0.16 28.42 13.10
CA THR A 499 -0.79 28.77 11.81
C THR A 499 0.29 29.10 10.78
N GLY A 500 0.26 28.43 9.63
CA GLY A 500 1.23 28.61 8.55
C GLY A 500 2.42 27.65 8.57
N SER A 501 2.57 26.81 9.61
CA SER A 501 3.53 25.68 9.60
C SER A 501 2.86 24.39 9.17
N GLN A 502 3.63 23.49 8.55
CA GLN A 502 3.24 22.11 8.33
C GLN A 502 3.32 21.33 9.66
N PRO A 503 2.20 20.75 10.13
CA PRO A 503 2.22 19.97 11.36
C PRO A 503 3.18 18.78 11.27
N ALA A 504 3.83 18.42 12.37
CA ALA A 504 4.58 17.16 12.45
C ALA A 504 3.64 15.95 12.25
N ARG A 505 4.19 14.81 11.83
CA ARG A 505 3.50 13.51 11.77
C ARG A 505 4.03 12.55 12.82
N PHE A 506 3.16 11.66 13.28
CA PHE A 506 3.44 10.69 14.32
C PHE A 506 3.23 9.26 13.84
N LEU A 507 4.23 8.43 14.10
CA LEU A 507 4.27 7.00 13.78
C LEU A 507 4.82 6.27 15.01
N THR A 508 4.39 5.05 15.26
CA THR A 508 4.81 4.30 16.45
C THR A 508 5.12 2.86 16.14
N THR A 509 6.08 2.29 16.85
CA THR A 509 6.25 0.84 17.00
C THR A 509 5.97 0.47 18.45
N PRO A 510 6.03 -0.82 18.84
CA PRO A 510 5.95 -1.20 20.25
C PRO A 510 7.03 -0.57 21.14
N THR A 511 8.19 -0.23 20.57
CA THR A 511 9.40 0.21 21.31
C THR A 511 9.79 1.66 21.03
N THR A 512 9.20 2.29 20.01
CA THR A 512 9.58 3.65 19.59
C THR A 512 8.36 4.54 19.27
N PHE A 513 8.53 5.83 19.49
CA PHE A 513 7.65 6.89 18.99
C PHE A 513 8.43 7.78 18.03
N CYS A 514 7.93 7.94 16.82
CA CYS A 514 8.58 8.71 15.76
C CYS A 514 7.84 10.03 15.53
N ILE A 515 8.61 11.10 15.44
CA ILE A 515 8.16 12.46 15.18
C ILE A 515 8.84 12.93 13.90
N VAL A 516 8.06 13.16 12.84
CA VAL A 516 8.60 13.63 11.56
C VAL A 516 8.09 15.04 11.29
N THR A 517 9.00 15.99 11.11
CA THR A 517 8.68 17.39 10.78
C THR A 517 8.98 17.69 9.32
N PHE A 518 8.07 18.42 8.67
CA PHE A 518 8.19 18.80 7.25
C PHE A 518 8.79 20.19 7.07
N ASP A 519 8.65 21.05 8.07
CA ASP A 519 9.32 22.34 8.12
C ASP A 519 10.69 22.19 8.78
N LYS A 520 11.69 22.86 8.21
CA LYS A 520 13.04 22.90 8.76
C LYS A 520 13.03 23.49 10.17
N PRO A 521 13.52 22.78 11.20
CA PRO A 521 13.69 23.34 12.53
C PRO A 521 14.46 24.67 12.49
N GLN A 522 13.97 25.65 13.26
CA GLN A 522 14.56 26.98 13.39
C GLN A 522 15.09 27.17 14.81
N ASP A 523 15.99 28.13 15.00
CA ASP A 523 16.50 28.53 16.31
C ASP A 523 17.10 27.36 17.13
N ASN A 524 17.71 26.37 16.47
CA ASN A 524 18.26 25.15 17.08
C ASN A 524 17.24 24.34 17.90
N MET A 525 15.95 24.44 17.56
CA MET A 525 14.88 23.79 18.32
C MET A 525 13.80 23.19 17.42
N LEU A 526 13.43 21.96 17.72
CA LEU A 526 12.21 21.32 17.24
C LEU A 526 11.18 21.31 18.37
N ALA A 527 10.02 21.92 18.14
CA ALA A 527 8.97 22.04 19.15
C ALA A 527 7.69 21.32 18.69
N ILE A 528 7.13 20.49 19.56
CA ILE A 528 5.84 19.82 19.36
C ILE A 528 4.84 20.32 20.39
N ARG A 529 3.72 20.86 19.93
CA ARG A 529 2.69 21.50 20.75
C ARG A 529 1.56 20.54 21.09
N GLN A 530 1.93 19.31 21.39
CA GLN A 530 1.05 18.24 21.78
C GLN A 530 1.75 17.34 22.80
N ARG A 531 1.00 16.81 23.77
CA ARG A 531 1.53 15.85 24.74
C ARG A 531 1.79 14.52 24.06
N LEU A 532 3.06 14.11 24.03
CA LEU A 532 3.53 12.87 23.41
C LEU A 532 3.80 11.78 24.47
N PRO A 533 3.87 10.49 24.09
CA PRO A 533 4.11 9.38 25.01
C PRO A 533 5.60 9.24 25.42
N ILE A 534 6.20 10.34 25.87
CA ILE A 534 7.64 10.44 26.23
C ILE A 534 7.78 10.62 27.74
N LEU A 535 8.70 9.89 28.36
CA LEU A 535 9.01 9.97 29.79
C LEU A 535 10.49 10.28 30.05
N ASP A 536 10.77 10.83 31.25
CA ASP A 536 12.14 11.07 31.70
C ASP A 536 12.95 9.76 31.63
N GLY A 537 14.09 9.81 30.94
CA GLY A 537 14.97 8.67 30.74
C GLY A 537 14.79 7.91 29.41
N ASP A 538 13.78 8.25 28.61
CA ASP A 538 13.70 7.78 27.22
C ASP A 538 14.86 8.38 26.39
N GLU A 539 15.35 7.59 25.44
CA GLU A 539 16.41 8.04 24.51
C GLU A 539 15.76 8.77 23.34
N VAL A 540 16.14 10.03 23.13
CA VAL A 540 15.63 10.84 22.02
C VAL A 540 16.79 11.13 21.10
N ALA A 541 16.65 10.73 19.83
CA ALA A 541 17.68 10.89 18.82
C ALA A 541 17.14 11.53 17.55
N LEU A 542 17.93 12.43 16.96
CA LEU A 542 17.74 12.90 15.59
C LEU A 542 18.38 11.88 14.63
N LEU A 543 17.64 11.46 13.61
CA LEU A 543 18.13 10.54 12.58
C LEU A 543 18.84 11.32 11.48
N LEU A 544 20.06 10.93 11.15
CA LEU A 544 20.96 11.64 10.24
C LEU A 544 21.37 10.77 9.04
N PRO A 545 21.75 11.40 7.90
CA PRO A 545 22.31 10.69 6.76
C PRO A 545 23.44 9.73 7.14
N GLY A 546 23.50 8.58 6.47
CA GLY A 546 24.47 7.52 6.79
C GLY A 546 24.07 6.62 7.96
N GLY A 547 22.85 6.77 8.49
CA GLY A 547 22.31 5.94 9.57
C GLY A 547 22.79 6.33 10.96
N GLU A 548 23.44 7.49 11.11
CA GLU A 548 23.81 8.02 12.42
C GLU A 548 22.55 8.43 13.20
N LYS A 549 22.49 8.03 14.48
CA LYS A 549 21.46 8.48 15.42
C LYS A 549 22.12 9.35 16.47
N ARG A 550 21.81 10.65 16.47
CA ARG A 550 22.40 11.59 17.41
C ARG A 550 21.48 11.86 18.58
N ASN A 551 21.92 11.48 19.77
CA ASN A 551 21.19 11.78 21.00
C ASN A 551 21.08 13.30 21.19
N VAL A 552 19.86 13.76 21.44
CA VAL A 552 19.53 15.18 21.58
C VAL A 552 18.99 15.45 22.97
N SER A 553 19.29 16.64 23.50
CA SER A 553 18.68 17.07 24.76
C SER A 553 17.25 17.54 24.51
N TRP A 554 16.36 17.23 25.45
CA TRP A 554 14.94 17.51 25.30
C TRP A 554 14.31 17.87 26.65
N SER A 555 13.17 18.52 26.60
CA SER A 555 12.38 18.86 27.78
C SER A 555 10.89 18.86 27.45
N VAL A 556 10.06 18.52 28.43
CA VAL A 556 8.61 18.62 28.34
C VAL A 556 8.12 19.64 29.37
N ASP A 557 7.38 20.65 28.91
CA ASP A 557 6.75 21.61 29.80
C ASP A 557 5.65 20.92 30.62
N LYS A 558 5.75 20.96 31.96
CA LYS A 558 4.84 20.21 32.84
C LYS A 558 3.40 20.72 32.82
N GLY A 559 3.17 21.98 32.47
CA GLY A 559 1.83 22.57 32.43
C GLY A 559 1.10 22.26 31.13
N THR A 560 1.78 22.45 30.00
CA THR A 560 1.23 22.33 28.65
C THR A 560 1.43 20.95 28.04
N GLY A 561 2.48 20.23 28.43
CA GLY A 561 2.91 18.98 27.81
C GLY A 561 3.66 19.15 26.50
N HIS A 562 4.04 20.39 26.13
CA HIS A 562 4.79 20.64 24.90
C HIS A 562 6.21 20.09 25.00
N LEU A 563 6.67 19.42 23.95
CA LEU A 563 8.03 18.93 23.81
C LEU A 563 8.89 19.99 23.12
N ALA A 564 10.08 20.23 23.66
CA ALA A 564 11.16 20.97 23.01
C ALA A 564 12.40 20.08 22.91
N VAL A 565 12.90 19.87 21.71
CA VAL A 565 14.10 19.10 21.39
C VAL A 565 15.17 20.07 20.87
N GLN A 566 16.34 20.08 21.51
CA GLN A 566 17.48 20.89 21.10
C GLN A 566 18.23 20.15 19.99
N VAL A 567 18.42 20.82 18.85
CA VAL A 567 19.08 20.26 17.67
C VAL A 567 20.22 21.18 17.24
N GLU A 568 21.34 20.63 16.80
CA GLU A 568 22.45 21.44 16.29
C GLU A 568 22.18 21.85 14.84
N GLN A 569 22.46 23.12 14.50
CA GLN A 569 22.22 23.62 13.14
C GLN A 569 22.93 22.78 12.06
N ALA A 570 24.13 22.29 12.33
CA ALA A 570 24.89 21.46 11.39
C ALA A 570 24.14 20.15 11.06
N ASP A 571 23.47 19.56 12.05
CA ASP A 571 22.71 18.32 11.87
C ASP A 571 21.39 18.58 11.15
N VAL A 572 20.72 19.68 11.50
CA VAL A 572 19.52 20.14 10.79
C VAL A 572 19.82 20.43 9.33
N ASP A 573 20.99 21.00 9.02
CA ASP A 573 21.42 21.31 7.66
C ASP A 573 21.86 20.08 6.86
N ALA A 574 22.27 19.00 7.53
CA ALA A 574 22.65 17.75 6.89
C ALA A 574 21.43 16.94 6.39
N VAL A 575 20.30 17.05 7.08
CA VAL A 575 19.05 16.37 6.72
C VAL A 575 18.29 17.13 5.64
N LYS A 576 17.75 16.40 4.66
CA LYS A 576 16.89 16.92 3.59
C LYS A 576 15.46 16.40 3.71
N TYR A 577 14.52 17.07 3.06
CA TYR A 577 13.11 16.67 2.84
C TYR A 577 12.20 16.63 4.08
N ALA A 578 12.63 15.98 5.17
CA ALA A 578 11.94 15.93 6.45
C ALA A 578 12.91 15.58 7.60
N TRP A 579 12.66 16.08 8.82
CA TRP A 579 13.50 15.81 9.99
C TRP A 579 12.81 14.84 10.94
N THR A 580 13.48 13.72 11.23
CA THR A 580 12.94 12.63 12.03
C THR A 580 13.60 12.59 13.39
N VAL A 581 12.79 12.74 14.45
CA VAL A 581 13.20 12.47 15.82
C VAL A 581 12.57 11.15 16.26
N GLN A 582 13.40 10.21 16.66
CA GLN A 582 12.98 8.94 17.24
C GLN A 582 13.13 9.00 18.75
N VAL A 583 12.04 8.67 19.45
CA VAL A 583 12.02 8.40 20.89
C VAL A 583 12.03 6.90 21.06
N ARG A 584 13.07 6.35 21.66
CA ARG A 584 13.11 4.95 22.08
C ARG A 584 12.68 4.85 23.53
N TYR A 585 11.65 4.07 23.78
CA TYR A 585 11.17 3.85 25.13
C TYR A 585 12.22 3.08 25.91
N ARG A 586 12.51 3.56 27.12
CA ARG A 586 13.30 2.80 28.08
C ARG A 586 12.46 1.68 28.68
N ASP A 587 13.07 0.50 28.80
CA ASP A 587 12.52 -0.69 29.45
C ASP A 587 12.24 -0.51 30.95
#